data_AF-A0A0Q8QEB6-F1
#
_entry.id   AF-A0A0Q8QEB6-F1
#
_cell.length_a   1.000
_cell.length_b   1.000
_cell.length_c   1.000
_cell.angle_alpha   90.00
_cell.angle_beta   90.00
_cell.angle_gamma   90.00
#
_symmetry.space_group_name_H-M   'P 1'
#
loop_
_entity.id
_entity.type
_entity.pdbx_description
1 polymer ?
#
loop_
_entity_poly.entity_id
_entity_poly.type
_entity_poly.pdbx_seq_one_letter_code
_entity_poly.pdbx_strand_id
1 'polypeptide(L)'
;MEIAQRSSTTGLSARATANPAAGQAEAPLADAAAAIDQAAPSKAPAPLRRGLSNMDAPLQNDVSGAQQAIDFLEQSAAQLRALKSDIAAKLATRTMRDGQVEQRVRQFSETWRARTQASGGTLDAQLNYSNQPSTQRFTVRGMTLANLRNGARETLAISVGGGTAGLRSVHLAPSLSDAEIVSRFDQAMAPAGVRVSLNKDGELVFTAPESAWPAIRDSLAVQGSGIRFPAGQLNRIKADAEAPVVMPEGWGTGDLEAMRATLQQVTQALAHVEAALSKVRQELAAAAQRVQSELPEIEVAGMGQMAEVFANVAHEPGYSALVSLTSALVGINRDRVVSLLRLS
;
A
#
# COMPACT_ATOMS: atom_id res chain seq x y z
N MET A 1 -34.28 24.18 53.06
CA MET A 1 -34.27 25.66 53.08
C MET A 1 -33.99 26.11 51.66
N GLU A 2 -34.97 26.61 50.90
CA GLU A 2 -35.68 27.89 51.05
C GLU A 2 -34.98 29.02 50.27
N ILE A 3 -35.53 29.27 49.06
CA ILE A 3 -35.82 30.52 48.32
C ILE A 3 -34.74 31.62 48.08
N ALA A 4 -34.83 32.17 46.85
CA ALA A 4 -34.71 33.58 46.44
C ALA A 4 -33.34 34.26 46.50
N GLN A 5 -32.78 34.63 45.35
CA GLN A 5 -33.04 35.86 44.56
C GLN A 5 -32.43 37.14 45.15
N ARG A 6 -32.05 38.01 44.19
CA ARG A 6 -31.71 39.45 44.24
C ARG A 6 -30.20 39.72 44.06
N SER A 7 -29.75 40.66 43.22
CA SER A 7 -30.43 41.64 42.36
C SER A 7 -29.39 42.48 41.61
N SER A 8 -29.75 42.91 40.38
CA SER A 8 -29.44 44.22 39.76
C SER A 8 -27.98 44.50 39.34
N THR A 9 -27.63 45.20 38.25
CA THR A 9 -28.23 46.35 37.53
C THR A 9 -27.76 46.32 36.06
N THR A 10 -28.62 46.39 35.04
CA THR A 10 -29.22 47.59 34.41
C THR A 10 -28.23 48.55 33.75
N GLY A 11 -28.36 48.73 32.44
CA GLY A 11 -27.72 49.79 31.66
C GLY A 11 -27.84 49.63 30.15
N LEU A 12 -29.07 49.59 29.62
CA LEU A 12 -29.39 49.65 28.19
C LEU A 12 -29.34 51.10 27.65
N SER A 13 -29.14 51.20 26.33
CA SER A 13 -29.77 52.14 25.37
C SER A 13 -28.82 53.15 24.71
N ALA A 14 -28.96 53.55 23.44
CA ALA A 14 -29.72 53.05 22.29
C ALA A 14 -29.43 53.98 21.09
N ARG A 15 -29.59 53.45 19.86
CA ARG A 15 -30.15 54.13 18.65
C ARG A 15 -29.30 55.26 18.02
N ALA A 16 -29.35 55.60 16.73
CA ALA A 16 -30.44 55.50 15.74
C ALA A 16 -29.95 55.85 14.31
N THR A 17 -30.63 55.30 13.29
CA THR A 17 -31.15 55.95 12.04
C THR A 17 -30.17 56.54 11.01
N ALA A 18 -30.41 56.60 9.69
CA ALA A 18 -31.48 56.18 8.77
C ALA A 18 -30.97 56.34 7.30
N ASN A 19 -31.62 55.67 6.36
CA ASN A 19 -31.64 55.92 4.90
C ASN A 19 -32.54 57.18 4.62
N PRO A 20 -32.53 57.95 3.48
CA PRO A 20 -32.74 57.45 2.10
C PRO A 20 -32.23 58.29 0.86
N ALA A 21 -32.24 57.64 -0.32
CA ALA A 21 -32.66 58.02 -1.70
C ALA A 21 -32.26 59.31 -2.49
N ALA A 22 -32.05 59.08 -3.81
CA ALA A 22 -32.15 59.94 -5.04
C ALA A 22 -31.02 60.97 -5.31
N GLY A 23 -30.51 61.25 -6.52
CA GLY A 23 -30.71 60.84 -7.91
C GLY A 23 -30.01 61.87 -8.86
N GLN A 24 -29.58 61.44 -10.06
CA GLN A 24 -29.12 62.26 -11.24
C GLN A 24 -27.80 63.06 -11.08
N ALA A 25 -26.98 63.39 -12.09
CA ALA A 25 -26.63 62.95 -13.44
C ALA A 25 -25.47 63.89 -13.88
N GLU A 26 -24.40 63.42 -14.55
CA GLU A 26 -23.62 64.15 -15.56
C GLU A 26 -22.37 63.35 -16.01
N ALA A 27 -22.25 63.13 -17.32
CA ALA A 27 -21.03 62.82 -18.07
C ALA A 27 -20.70 64.09 -18.92
N PRO A 28 -19.62 64.20 -19.74
CA PRO A 28 -18.56 63.25 -20.10
C PRO A 28 -17.14 63.89 -20.15
N LEU A 29 -16.10 63.08 -20.40
CA LEU A 29 -14.91 63.50 -21.14
C LEU A 29 -14.33 62.26 -21.84
N ALA A 30 -14.65 62.16 -23.13
CA ALA A 30 -13.98 61.29 -24.08
C ALA A 30 -12.85 62.11 -24.73
N ASP A 31 -11.63 61.58 -24.73
CA ASP A 31 -10.79 61.49 -25.94
C ASP A 31 -9.53 60.64 -25.65
N ALA A 32 -8.93 60.10 -26.72
CA ALA A 32 -7.73 59.28 -26.79
C ALA A 32 -7.87 57.75 -26.53
N ALA A 33 -8.79 57.12 -27.27
CA ALA A 33 -8.64 55.72 -27.67
C ALA A 33 -8.23 55.66 -29.15
N ALA A 34 -6.92 55.65 -29.43
CA ALA A 34 -6.34 55.08 -30.65
C ALA A 34 -4.84 54.85 -30.46
N ALA A 35 -4.36 53.72 -30.99
CA ALA A 35 -2.98 53.25 -31.01
C ALA A 35 -2.44 52.55 -29.74
N ILE A 36 -2.90 51.31 -29.51
CA ILE A 36 -1.97 50.24 -29.17
C ILE A 36 -2.08 49.16 -30.24
N ASP A 37 -1.22 49.34 -31.24
CA ASP A 37 -0.88 48.35 -32.23
C ASP A 37 -0.02 47.25 -31.55
N GLN A 38 -0.47 46.02 -31.76
CA GLN A 38 0.25 44.75 -31.74
C GLN A 38 1.67 44.71 -31.15
N ALA A 39 1.82 44.05 -30.00
CA ALA A 39 3.02 43.29 -29.67
C ALA A 39 2.63 41.95 -29.01
N ALA A 40 3.25 40.89 -29.53
CA ALA A 40 3.00 39.46 -29.38
C ALA A 40 2.58 38.91 -27.99
N PRO A 41 1.81 37.80 -27.95
CA PRO A 41 1.54 37.09 -26.71
C PRO A 41 2.84 36.49 -26.16
N SER A 42 3.25 36.93 -24.98
CA SER A 42 4.30 36.27 -24.20
C SER A 42 3.83 34.84 -23.89
N LYS A 43 4.36 33.85 -24.63
CA LYS A 43 4.22 32.43 -24.31
C LYS A 43 4.71 32.21 -22.88
N ALA A 44 3.80 31.86 -21.99
CA ALA A 44 4.15 31.29 -20.70
C ALA A 44 5.10 30.09 -20.93
N PRO A 45 6.23 29.99 -20.23
CA PRO A 45 7.05 28.79 -20.30
C PRO A 45 6.23 27.60 -19.79
N ALA A 46 6.12 26.57 -20.61
CA ALA A 46 5.40 25.34 -20.32
C ALA A 46 5.87 24.74 -18.98
N PRO A 47 4.97 24.25 -18.11
CA PRO A 47 5.35 23.60 -16.86
C PRO A 47 5.84 22.16 -17.13
N LEU A 48 7.05 22.00 -17.69
CA LEU A 48 7.67 20.69 -17.95
C LEU A 48 8.48 20.11 -16.77
N ARG A 49 8.28 20.61 -15.53
CA ARG A 49 9.10 20.18 -14.38
C ARG A 49 8.34 19.59 -13.19
N ARG A 50 7.03 19.39 -13.29
CA ARG A 50 6.23 18.85 -12.17
C ARG A 50 5.97 17.34 -12.25
N GLY A 51 6.20 16.70 -13.40
CA GLY A 51 5.89 15.28 -13.64
C GLY A 51 7.02 14.28 -13.38
N LEU A 52 8.26 14.73 -13.18
CA LEU A 52 9.41 13.84 -12.93
C LEU A 52 9.64 13.67 -11.42
N SER A 53 9.68 14.78 -10.68
CA SER A 53 9.94 14.77 -9.23
C SER A 53 8.84 14.08 -8.39
N ASN A 54 7.62 13.98 -8.91
CA ASN A 54 6.52 13.27 -8.25
C ASN A 54 6.44 11.78 -8.62
N MET A 55 7.10 11.35 -9.71
CA MET A 55 7.30 9.94 -10.07
C MET A 55 8.53 9.34 -9.36
N ASP A 56 9.55 10.16 -9.09
CA ASP A 56 10.76 9.71 -8.39
C ASP A 56 10.47 9.22 -6.95
N ALA A 57 9.56 9.86 -6.23
CA ALA A 57 9.23 9.50 -4.85
C ALA A 57 8.57 8.10 -4.69
N PRO A 58 7.52 7.72 -5.45
CA PRO A 58 6.99 6.36 -5.38
C PRO A 58 7.99 5.32 -5.90
N LEU A 59 8.74 5.61 -6.96
CA LEU A 59 9.77 4.70 -7.48
C LEU A 59 10.89 4.45 -6.46
N GLN A 60 11.30 5.47 -5.72
CA GLN A 60 12.36 5.35 -4.72
C GLN A 60 11.89 4.55 -3.49
N ASN A 61 10.63 4.70 -3.08
CA ASN A 61 10.03 3.86 -2.04
C ASN A 61 9.86 2.40 -2.50
N ASP A 62 9.48 2.19 -3.76
CA ASP A 62 9.31 0.86 -4.35
C ASP A 62 10.65 0.10 -4.41
N VAL A 63 11.72 0.75 -4.87
CA VAL A 63 13.06 0.14 -4.90
C VAL A 63 13.58 -0.16 -3.49
N SER A 64 13.36 0.76 -2.53
CA SER A 64 13.76 0.52 -1.15
C SER A 64 12.99 -0.65 -0.51
N GLY A 65 11.68 -0.75 -0.75
CA GLY A 65 10.85 -1.86 -0.27
C GLY A 65 11.25 -3.20 -0.91
N ALA A 66 11.51 -3.20 -2.22
CA ALA A 66 12.03 -4.37 -2.93
C ALA A 66 13.37 -4.83 -2.38
N GLN A 67 14.31 -3.92 -2.12
CA GLN A 67 15.62 -4.26 -1.57
C GLN A 67 15.49 -4.83 -0.15
N GLN A 68 14.64 -4.23 0.70
CA GLN A 68 14.34 -4.77 2.03
C GLN A 68 13.74 -6.18 1.97
N ALA A 69 12.83 -6.44 1.03
CA ALA A 69 12.26 -7.76 0.81
C ALA A 69 13.32 -8.77 0.34
N ILE A 70 14.21 -8.37 -0.59
CA ILE A 70 15.33 -9.20 -1.06
C ILE A 70 16.27 -9.56 0.09
N ASP A 71 16.71 -8.56 0.87
CA ASP A 71 17.62 -8.76 1.99
C ASP A 71 17.02 -9.72 3.03
N PHE A 72 15.73 -9.56 3.35
CA PHE A 72 14.99 -10.45 4.25
C PHE A 72 14.90 -11.88 3.70
N LEU A 73 14.58 -12.04 2.40
CA LEU A 73 14.49 -13.36 1.76
C LEU A 73 15.85 -14.07 1.70
N GLU A 74 16.93 -13.35 1.41
CA GLU A 74 18.29 -13.90 1.40
C GLU A 74 18.75 -14.32 2.80
N GLN A 75 18.50 -13.49 3.81
CA GLN A 75 18.78 -13.82 5.20
C GLN A 75 17.97 -15.05 5.64
N SER A 76 16.69 -15.11 5.29
CA SER A 76 15.81 -16.26 5.59
C SER A 76 16.30 -17.53 4.91
N ALA A 77 16.69 -17.47 3.63
CA ALA A 77 17.25 -18.62 2.91
C ALA A 77 18.55 -19.14 3.55
N ALA A 78 19.44 -18.25 3.99
CA ALA A 78 20.67 -18.62 4.69
C ALA A 78 20.37 -19.34 6.02
N GLN A 79 19.43 -18.82 6.80
CA GLN A 79 18.98 -19.45 8.06
C GLN A 79 18.37 -20.85 7.81
N LEU A 80 17.53 -21.00 6.78
CA LEU A 80 16.92 -22.29 6.41
C LEU A 80 17.95 -23.31 5.94
N ARG A 81 18.96 -22.90 5.16
CA ARG A 81 20.06 -23.80 4.73
C ARG A 81 20.89 -24.27 5.92
N ALA A 82 21.19 -23.37 6.85
CA ALA A 82 21.91 -23.70 8.08
C ALA A 82 21.09 -24.66 8.96
N LEU A 83 19.78 -24.42 9.11
CA LEU A 83 18.87 -25.31 9.85
C LEU A 83 18.77 -26.70 9.21
N LYS A 84 18.65 -26.78 7.87
CA LYS A 84 18.66 -28.04 7.13
C LYS A 84 19.93 -28.85 7.39
N SER A 85 21.10 -28.20 7.35
CA SER A 85 22.38 -28.85 7.60
C SER A 85 22.49 -29.39 9.03
N ASP A 86 22.07 -28.60 10.01
CA ASP A 86 22.05 -29.00 11.42
C ASP A 86 21.12 -30.18 11.69
N ILE A 87 19.90 -30.15 11.13
CA ILE A 87 18.93 -31.26 11.28
C ILE A 87 19.48 -32.52 10.62
N ALA A 88 20.05 -32.41 9.42
CA ALA A 88 20.66 -33.54 8.73
C ALA A 88 21.84 -34.13 9.52
N ALA A 89 22.70 -33.28 10.08
CA ALA A 89 23.82 -33.69 10.92
C ALA A 89 23.35 -34.38 12.21
N LYS A 90 22.31 -33.84 12.88
CA LYS A 90 21.70 -34.45 14.08
C LYS A 90 21.07 -35.81 13.75
N LEU A 91 20.37 -35.93 12.62
CA LEU A 91 19.77 -37.20 12.17
C LEU A 91 20.84 -38.26 11.84
N ALA A 92 21.98 -37.86 11.27
CA ALA A 92 23.05 -38.76 10.88
C ALA A 92 23.91 -39.24 12.07
N THR A 93 24.30 -38.32 12.95
CA THR A 93 25.25 -38.61 14.03
C THR A 93 24.57 -38.93 15.36
N ARG A 94 23.33 -38.49 15.59
CA ARG A 94 22.64 -38.53 16.89
C ARG A 94 23.41 -37.91 18.07
N THR A 95 24.51 -37.19 17.80
CA THR A 95 25.45 -36.67 18.83
C THR A 95 25.33 -35.16 19.06
N MET A 96 24.56 -34.44 18.24
CA MET A 96 24.36 -32.99 18.42
C MET A 96 23.77 -32.69 19.81
N ARG A 97 24.29 -31.66 20.48
CA ARG A 97 23.76 -31.16 21.75
C ARG A 97 22.26 -30.93 21.64
N ASP A 98 21.50 -31.54 22.54
CA ASP A 98 20.07 -31.29 22.62
C ASP A 98 19.80 -29.80 22.85
N GLY A 99 18.86 -29.24 22.09
CA GLY A 99 18.47 -27.84 22.14
C GLY A 99 19.05 -26.91 21.07
N GLN A 100 20.17 -27.22 20.37
CA GLN A 100 20.71 -26.30 19.35
C GLN A 100 19.77 -26.12 18.14
N VAL A 101 19.21 -27.22 17.63
CA VAL A 101 18.24 -27.19 16.53
C VAL A 101 16.98 -26.43 16.95
N GLU A 102 16.50 -26.67 18.17
CA GLU A 102 15.32 -26.02 18.71
C GLU A 102 15.52 -24.51 18.92
N GLN A 103 16.71 -24.09 19.35
CA GLN A 103 17.08 -22.67 19.43
C GLN A 103 17.08 -22.02 18.03
N ARG A 104 17.62 -22.70 17.01
CA ARG A 104 17.59 -22.17 15.63
C ARG A 104 16.17 -22.09 15.06
N VAL A 105 15.31 -23.08 15.32
CA VAL A 105 13.90 -23.04 14.93
C VAL A 105 13.19 -21.85 15.57
N ARG A 106 13.43 -21.61 16.87
CA ARG A 106 12.87 -20.44 17.59
C ARG A 106 13.37 -19.12 17.01
N GLN A 107 14.68 -18.99 16.79
CA GLN A 107 15.27 -17.80 16.19
C GLN A 107 14.73 -17.50 14.79
N PHE A 108 14.58 -18.53 13.95
CA PHE A 108 13.96 -18.39 12.64
C PHE A 108 12.48 -17.99 12.78
N SER A 109 11.74 -18.58 13.71
CA SER A 109 10.33 -18.24 13.96
C SER A 109 10.15 -16.77 14.38
N GLU A 110 11.04 -16.25 15.22
CA GLU A 110 11.04 -14.84 15.63
C GLU A 110 11.35 -13.91 14.44
N THR A 111 12.38 -14.24 13.67
CA THR A 111 12.74 -13.50 12.44
C THR A 111 11.57 -13.51 11.44
N TRP A 112 10.91 -14.66 11.29
CA TRP A 112 9.77 -14.83 10.39
C TRP A 112 8.54 -14.04 10.84
N ARG A 113 8.27 -13.95 12.14
CA ARG A 113 7.20 -13.08 12.67
C ARG A 113 7.48 -11.60 12.42
N ALA A 114 8.76 -11.21 12.40
CA ALA A 114 9.17 -9.86 12.07
C ALA A 114 9.13 -9.56 10.55
N ARG A 115 8.77 -10.53 9.68
CA ARG A 115 8.72 -10.39 8.21
C ARG A 115 8.06 -9.08 7.77
N THR A 116 6.83 -8.82 8.20
CA THR A 116 6.05 -7.66 7.73
C THR A 116 6.75 -6.34 8.07
N GLN A 117 7.48 -6.27 9.19
CA GLN A 117 8.27 -5.08 9.54
C GLN A 117 9.60 -5.03 8.77
N ALA A 118 10.29 -6.16 8.63
CA ALA A 118 11.59 -6.25 7.98
C ALA A 118 11.52 -6.07 6.45
N SER A 119 10.41 -6.46 5.81
CA SER A 119 10.16 -6.28 4.37
C SER A 119 9.45 -4.97 4.03
N GLY A 120 9.27 -4.07 5.00
CA GLY A 120 8.53 -2.81 4.80
C GLY A 120 7.05 -3.03 4.44
N GLY A 121 6.49 -4.21 4.74
CA GLY A 121 5.13 -4.57 4.40
C GLY A 121 4.91 -4.86 2.91
N THR A 122 5.96 -5.15 2.14
CA THR A 122 5.85 -5.48 0.70
C THR A 122 5.73 -6.97 0.41
N LEU A 123 5.90 -7.83 1.43
CA LEU A 123 5.91 -9.29 1.30
C LEU A 123 4.81 -9.93 2.16
N ASP A 124 3.83 -10.56 1.50
CA ASP A 124 2.71 -11.23 2.16
C ASP A 124 3.07 -12.62 2.76
N ALA A 125 2.12 -13.25 3.44
CA ALA A 125 2.29 -14.56 4.06
C ALA A 125 2.46 -15.73 3.06
N GLN A 126 2.18 -15.50 1.79
CA GLN A 126 2.41 -16.42 0.67
C GLN A 126 3.72 -16.10 -0.09
N LEU A 127 4.50 -15.13 0.39
CA LEU A 127 5.72 -14.63 -0.26
C LEU A 127 5.48 -14.00 -1.63
N ASN A 128 4.28 -13.44 -1.85
CA ASN A 128 4.06 -12.54 -2.96
C ASN A 128 4.59 -11.16 -2.61
N TYR A 129 5.40 -10.64 -3.51
CA TYR A 129 5.85 -9.26 -3.48
C TYR A 129 4.79 -8.34 -4.11
N SER A 130 4.50 -7.23 -3.44
CA SER A 130 3.71 -6.12 -3.99
C SER A 130 4.24 -4.77 -3.50
N ASN A 131 4.21 -3.76 -4.38
CA ASN A 131 4.49 -2.36 -4.00
C ASN A 131 3.37 -1.73 -3.13
N GLN A 132 2.30 -2.48 -2.87
CA GLN A 132 1.20 -2.11 -1.99
C GLN A 132 1.35 -2.81 -0.64
N PRO A 133 0.70 -2.31 0.44
CA PRO A 133 0.72 -2.95 1.74
C PRO A 133 0.32 -4.42 1.65
N SER A 134 1.07 -5.29 2.33
CA SER A 134 0.85 -6.73 2.37
C SER A 134 -0.59 -7.03 2.73
N THR A 135 -1.19 -7.96 1.98
CA THR A 135 -2.58 -8.35 2.19
C THR A 135 -2.67 -9.76 2.73
N GLN A 136 -3.62 -9.97 3.62
CA GLN A 136 -4.02 -11.26 4.14
C GLN A 136 -5.28 -11.71 3.41
N ARG A 137 -5.20 -12.89 2.80
CA ARG A 137 -6.35 -13.60 2.23
C ARG A 137 -7.00 -14.45 3.32
N PHE A 138 -8.32 -14.52 3.32
CA PHE A 138 -9.08 -15.34 4.26
C PHE A 138 -10.42 -15.78 3.66
N THR A 139 -10.96 -16.84 4.23
CA THR A 139 -12.32 -17.32 3.94
C THR A 139 -13.19 -17.11 5.17
N VAL A 140 -14.50 -17.01 4.95
CA VAL A 140 -15.45 -16.83 6.05
C VAL A 140 -16.39 -18.01 6.10
N ARG A 141 -16.45 -18.66 7.27
CA ARG A 141 -17.25 -19.87 7.44
C ARG A 141 -18.72 -19.57 7.17
N GLY A 142 -19.29 -20.30 6.21
CA GLY A 142 -20.69 -20.15 5.79
C GLY A 142 -20.93 -19.09 4.71
N MET A 143 -19.93 -18.30 4.31
CA MET A 143 -20.03 -17.35 3.18
C MET A 143 -19.43 -17.96 1.90
N THR A 144 -19.87 -19.17 1.55
CA THR A 144 -19.50 -19.81 0.28
C THR A 144 -20.50 -19.47 -0.79
N LEU A 145 -20.08 -19.47 -2.06
CA LEU A 145 -20.98 -19.18 -3.19
C LEU A 145 -22.15 -20.17 -3.30
N ALA A 146 -21.92 -21.44 -2.93
CA ALA A 146 -22.98 -22.45 -2.85
C ALA A 146 -24.06 -22.07 -1.81
N ASN A 147 -23.66 -21.65 -0.61
CA ASN A 147 -24.61 -21.12 0.39
C ASN A 147 -25.21 -19.77 -0.08
N LEU A 148 -24.38 -19.01 -0.80
CA LEU A 148 -24.60 -17.75 -1.54
C LEU A 148 -25.75 -17.78 -2.55
N ARG A 149 -25.92 -18.91 -3.21
CA ARG A 149 -26.85 -19.12 -4.31
C ARG A 149 -28.13 -19.79 -3.85
N ASN A 150 -28.01 -20.71 -2.90
CA ASN A 150 -29.12 -21.49 -2.39
C ASN A 150 -29.89 -20.68 -1.33
N GLY A 151 -31.16 -20.36 -1.60
CA GLY A 151 -32.04 -19.66 -0.65
C GLY A 151 -32.92 -18.60 -1.30
N ALA A 152 -33.97 -18.20 -0.60
CA ALA A 152 -34.82 -17.09 -1.03
C ALA A 152 -34.09 -15.74 -0.92
N ARG A 153 -34.73 -14.68 -1.42
CA ARG A 153 -34.25 -13.30 -1.26
C ARG A 153 -33.93 -13.00 0.21
N GLU A 154 -32.73 -12.52 0.49
CA GLU A 154 -32.25 -12.27 1.85
C GLU A 154 -31.43 -10.97 1.89
N THR A 155 -31.57 -10.19 2.96
CA THR A 155 -30.66 -9.08 3.26
C THR A 155 -29.74 -9.50 4.39
N LEU A 156 -28.43 -9.49 4.13
CA LEU A 156 -27.41 -9.76 5.12
C LEU A 156 -26.87 -8.44 5.66
N ALA A 157 -26.88 -8.26 6.97
CA ALA A 157 -26.19 -7.15 7.63
C ALA A 157 -24.86 -7.65 8.18
N ILE A 158 -23.74 -7.12 7.67
CA ILE A 158 -22.37 -7.52 8.00
C ILE A 158 -21.75 -6.38 8.78
N SER A 159 -21.13 -6.68 9.92
CA SER A 159 -20.36 -5.70 10.69
C SER A 159 -18.88 -6.07 10.66
N VAL A 160 -18.04 -5.08 10.33
CA VAL A 160 -16.56 -5.16 10.35
C VAL A 160 -16.04 -3.90 11.03
N GLY A 161 -15.17 -4.05 12.04
CA GLY A 161 -14.56 -2.92 12.75
C GLY A 161 -15.23 -2.51 14.08
N GLY A 162 -16.19 -3.29 14.57
CA GLY A 162 -16.84 -3.08 15.87
C GLY A 162 -17.96 -2.03 15.84
N GLY A 163 -19.11 -2.38 16.43
CA GLY A 163 -20.27 -1.48 16.55
C GLY A 163 -21.12 -1.34 15.28
N THR A 164 -22.03 -0.37 15.29
CA THR A 164 -22.99 -0.09 14.20
C THR A 164 -22.38 0.71 13.05
N ALA A 165 -21.26 1.41 13.28
CA ALA A 165 -20.54 2.18 12.26
C ALA A 165 -19.97 1.28 11.13
N GLY A 166 -19.65 0.03 11.47
CA GLY A 166 -19.19 -1.00 10.54
C GLY A 166 -20.31 -1.80 9.86
N LEU A 167 -21.59 -1.50 10.15
CA LEU A 167 -22.72 -2.28 9.64
C LEU A 167 -22.98 -1.97 8.16
N ARG A 168 -23.06 -3.01 7.33
CA ARG A 168 -23.24 -2.93 5.88
C ARG A 168 -24.26 -3.96 5.44
N SER A 169 -25.19 -3.55 4.58
CA SER A 169 -26.22 -4.44 4.06
C SER A 169 -25.87 -4.95 2.68
N VAL A 170 -25.92 -6.27 2.49
CA VAL A 170 -25.80 -6.94 1.19
C VAL A 170 -27.14 -7.60 0.89
N HIS A 171 -27.76 -7.18 -0.22
CA HIS A 171 -28.99 -7.77 -0.70
C HIS A 171 -28.69 -8.92 -1.66
N LEU A 172 -29.16 -10.12 -1.32
CA LEU A 172 -29.01 -11.34 -2.09
C LEU A 172 -30.36 -11.76 -2.65
N ALA A 173 -30.39 -12.07 -3.95
CA ALA A 173 -31.55 -12.59 -4.64
C ALA A 173 -31.18 -13.90 -5.36
N PRO A 174 -32.10 -14.85 -5.49
CA PRO A 174 -31.83 -16.17 -6.07
C PRO A 174 -31.45 -16.14 -7.55
N SER A 175 -31.73 -15.04 -8.26
CA SER A 175 -31.42 -14.85 -9.69
C SER A 175 -30.09 -14.14 -9.94
N LEU A 176 -29.31 -13.81 -8.90
CA LEU A 176 -28.02 -13.15 -9.08
C LEU A 176 -26.99 -14.14 -9.62
N SER A 177 -26.21 -13.69 -10.59
CA SER A 177 -25.01 -14.40 -11.01
C SER A 177 -23.92 -14.32 -9.95
N ASP A 178 -22.99 -15.26 -10.00
CA ASP A 178 -21.84 -15.35 -9.10
C ASP A 178 -21.02 -14.05 -9.09
N ALA A 179 -20.84 -13.44 -10.27
CA ALA A 179 -20.14 -12.17 -10.43
C ALA A 179 -20.88 -11.00 -9.75
N GLU A 180 -22.21 -10.98 -9.80
CA GLU A 180 -23.01 -9.96 -9.12
C GLU A 180 -22.98 -10.11 -7.60
N ILE A 181 -23.00 -11.35 -7.10
CA ILE A 181 -22.85 -11.64 -5.67
C ILE A 181 -21.50 -11.08 -5.20
N VAL A 182 -20.41 -11.43 -5.88
CA VAL A 182 -19.04 -10.98 -5.55
C VAL A 182 -18.95 -9.46 -5.60
N SER A 183 -19.47 -8.82 -6.65
CA SER A 183 -19.46 -7.36 -6.80
C SER A 183 -20.18 -6.65 -5.65
N ARG A 184 -21.35 -7.14 -5.25
CA ARG A 184 -22.11 -6.58 -4.10
C ARG A 184 -21.36 -6.72 -2.79
N PHE A 185 -20.73 -7.87 -2.56
CA PHE A 185 -19.91 -8.09 -1.36
C PHE A 185 -18.66 -7.20 -1.37
N ASP A 186 -17.96 -7.10 -2.50
CA ASP A 186 -16.80 -6.22 -2.66
C ASP A 186 -17.17 -4.75 -2.38
N GLN A 187 -18.28 -4.27 -2.94
CA GLN A 187 -18.77 -2.90 -2.68
C GLN A 187 -19.14 -2.68 -1.21
N ALA A 188 -19.82 -3.63 -0.58
CA ALA A 188 -20.24 -3.50 0.81
C ALA A 188 -19.07 -3.50 1.79
N MET A 189 -18.00 -4.25 1.49
CA MET A 189 -16.86 -4.42 2.39
C MET A 189 -15.64 -3.57 2.04
N ALA A 190 -15.60 -2.95 0.86
CA ALA A 190 -14.54 -2.01 0.47
C ALA A 190 -14.30 -0.88 1.50
N PRO A 191 -15.34 -0.26 2.12
CA PRO A 191 -15.13 0.75 3.16
C PRO A 191 -14.47 0.22 4.44
N ALA A 192 -14.54 -1.09 4.69
CA ALA A 192 -13.85 -1.75 5.79
C ALA A 192 -12.41 -2.18 5.43
N GLY A 193 -11.94 -1.82 4.22
CA GLY A 193 -10.64 -2.22 3.72
C GLY A 193 -10.58 -3.69 3.27
N VAL A 194 -11.72 -4.34 3.08
CA VAL A 194 -11.80 -5.74 2.64
C VAL A 194 -12.28 -5.80 1.20
N ARG A 195 -11.52 -6.49 0.35
CA ARG A 195 -11.85 -6.79 -1.05
C ARG A 195 -12.36 -8.22 -1.17
N VAL A 196 -13.24 -8.47 -2.14
CA VAL A 196 -13.80 -9.80 -2.40
C VAL A 196 -13.53 -10.19 -3.83
N SER A 197 -13.04 -11.41 -4.01
CA SER A 197 -12.85 -12.01 -5.33
C SER A 197 -13.21 -13.49 -5.29
N LEU A 198 -13.28 -14.11 -6.47
CA LEU A 198 -13.34 -15.56 -6.60
C LEU A 198 -11.92 -16.12 -6.74
N ASN A 199 -11.63 -17.24 -6.09
CA ASN A 199 -10.44 -18.01 -6.39
C ASN A 199 -10.62 -18.84 -7.68
N LYS A 200 -9.57 -19.57 -8.08
CA LYS A 200 -9.58 -20.43 -9.27
C LYS A 200 -10.59 -21.57 -9.17
N ASP A 201 -10.97 -21.95 -7.95
CA ASP A 201 -11.92 -23.02 -7.64
C ASP A 201 -13.38 -22.51 -7.59
N GLY A 202 -13.61 -21.21 -7.84
CA GLY A 202 -14.94 -20.60 -7.81
C GLY A 202 -15.46 -20.32 -6.40
N GLU A 203 -14.60 -20.31 -5.39
CA GLU A 203 -14.94 -19.98 -4.01
C GLU A 203 -14.70 -18.50 -3.71
N LEU A 204 -15.49 -17.97 -2.78
CA LEU A 204 -15.39 -16.58 -2.34
C LEU A 204 -14.18 -16.39 -1.42
N VAL A 205 -13.25 -15.52 -1.82
CA VAL A 205 -12.07 -15.17 -1.02
C VAL A 205 -12.06 -13.69 -0.71
N PHE A 206 -11.77 -13.39 0.55
CA PHE A 206 -11.71 -12.06 1.11
C PHE A 206 -10.24 -11.68 1.27
N THR A 207 -9.89 -10.43 0.98
CA THR A 207 -8.52 -9.92 1.05
C THR A 207 -8.53 -8.61 1.83
N ALA A 208 -7.68 -8.48 2.85
CA ALA A 208 -7.57 -7.27 3.67
C ALA A 208 -6.10 -6.93 3.94
N PRO A 209 -5.75 -5.68 4.28
CA PRO A 209 -4.41 -5.35 4.76
C PRO A 209 -4.02 -6.23 5.96
N GLU A 210 -2.81 -6.79 5.94
CA GLU A 210 -2.30 -7.68 6.99
C GLU A 210 -2.32 -6.99 8.37
N SER A 211 -2.10 -5.68 8.42
CA SER A 211 -2.20 -4.86 9.63
C SER A 211 -3.62 -4.74 10.19
N ALA A 212 -4.65 -4.76 9.34
CA ALA A 212 -6.06 -4.66 9.74
C ALA A 212 -6.67 -6.03 10.06
N TRP A 213 -6.02 -7.12 9.65
CA TRP A 213 -6.53 -8.49 9.77
C TRP A 213 -6.95 -8.89 11.20
N PRO A 214 -6.14 -8.66 12.26
CA PRO A 214 -6.55 -9.05 13.62
C PRO A 214 -7.86 -8.38 14.05
N ALA A 215 -8.03 -7.09 13.74
CA ALA A 215 -9.25 -6.35 14.05
C ALA A 215 -10.45 -6.88 13.25
N ILE A 216 -10.26 -7.22 11.97
CA ILE A 216 -11.31 -7.80 11.11
C ILE A 216 -11.75 -9.16 11.65
N ARG A 217 -10.80 -10.07 11.88
CA ARG A 217 -11.04 -11.40 12.45
C ARG A 217 -11.81 -11.33 13.77
N ASP A 218 -11.47 -10.35 14.61
CA ASP A 218 -12.04 -10.23 15.94
C ASP A 218 -13.35 -9.41 16.00
N SER A 219 -13.77 -8.80 14.89
CA SER A 219 -15.00 -7.98 14.84
C SER A 219 -16.03 -8.43 13.81
N LEU A 220 -15.69 -9.41 12.97
CA LEU A 220 -16.57 -9.88 11.90
C LEU A 220 -17.84 -10.55 12.46
N ALA A 221 -18.99 -9.97 12.15
CA ALA A 221 -20.29 -10.52 12.49
C ALA A 221 -21.27 -10.38 11.33
N VAL A 222 -22.21 -11.30 11.22
CA VAL A 222 -23.28 -11.28 10.22
C VAL A 222 -24.63 -11.54 10.87
N GLN A 223 -25.64 -10.83 10.38
CA GLN A 223 -27.04 -11.04 10.70
C GLN A 223 -27.76 -11.31 9.39
N GLY A 224 -28.53 -12.40 9.35
CA GLY A 224 -29.37 -12.73 8.22
C GLY A 224 -30.83 -12.39 8.46
N SER A 225 -31.68 -12.87 7.56
CA SER A 225 -33.15 -12.87 7.72
C SER A 225 -33.69 -14.23 8.18
N GLY A 226 -32.81 -15.16 8.58
CA GLY A 226 -33.18 -16.52 9.00
C GLY A 226 -33.14 -17.55 7.87
N ILE A 227 -32.63 -17.20 6.68
CA ILE A 227 -32.52 -18.13 5.54
C ILE A 227 -31.15 -18.78 5.56
N ARG A 228 -30.07 -17.98 5.49
CA ARG A 228 -28.68 -18.48 5.50
C ARG A 228 -27.99 -18.23 6.83
N PHE A 229 -28.35 -17.12 7.48
CA PHE A 229 -27.85 -16.75 8.79
C PHE A 229 -29.02 -16.42 9.72
N PRO A 230 -28.88 -16.64 11.04
CA PRO A 230 -29.94 -16.34 12.01
C PRO A 230 -30.42 -14.89 11.93
N ALA A 231 -31.72 -14.69 12.14
CA ALA A 231 -32.33 -13.37 12.23
C ALA A 231 -32.13 -12.74 13.61
N GLY A 232 -32.27 -11.41 13.67
CA GLY A 232 -32.42 -10.66 14.91
C GLY A 232 -31.12 -10.05 15.45
N GLN A 233 -30.10 -10.86 15.72
CA GLN A 233 -28.83 -10.39 16.30
C GLN A 233 -27.65 -10.66 15.36
N LEU A 234 -26.62 -9.81 15.46
CA LEU A 234 -25.33 -10.03 14.81
C LEU A 234 -24.66 -11.26 15.44
N ASN A 235 -24.43 -12.28 14.62
CA ASN A 235 -23.71 -13.47 15.04
C ASN A 235 -22.25 -13.39 14.59
N ARG A 236 -21.32 -13.65 15.51
CA ARG A 236 -19.89 -13.63 15.21
C ARG A 236 -19.55 -14.83 14.34
N ILE A 237 -18.91 -14.56 13.20
CA ILE A 237 -18.49 -15.60 12.27
C ILE A 237 -16.97 -15.74 12.29
N LYS A 238 -16.52 -16.99 12.14
CA LYS A 238 -15.09 -17.27 12.08
C LYS A 238 -14.57 -16.97 10.68
N ALA A 239 -13.54 -16.14 10.64
CA ALA A 239 -12.76 -15.88 9.46
C ALA A 239 -11.45 -16.68 9.57
N ASP A 240 -11.24 -17.60 8.65
CA ASP A 240 -10.09 -18.48 8.61
C ASP A 240 -9.07 -17.91 7.61
N ALA A 241 -7.91 -17.49 8.13
CA ALA A 241 -6.81 -16.97 7.33
C ALA A 241 -6.27 -18.06 6.41
N GLU A 242 -5.90 -17.68 5.18
CA GLU A 242 -5.11 -18.54 4.30
C GLU A 242 -3.77 -18.88 4.99
N ALA A 243 -3.48 -20.18 5.07
CA ALA A 243 -2.32 -20.69 5.80
C ALA A 243 -1.02 -20.16 5.18
N PRO A 244 -0.10 -19.57 5.97
CA PRO A 244 1.17 -19.09 5.45
C PRO A 244 1.96 -20.19 4.74
N VAL A 245 2.71 -19.82 3.70
CA VAL A 245 3.53 -20.80 2.95
C VAL A 245 4.69 -21.37 3.77
N VAL A 246 5.11 -20.64 4.81
CA VAL A 246 6.07 -21.13 5.82
C VAL A 246 5.48 -20.90 7.21
N MET A 247 5.33 -21.98 7.96
CA MET A 247 4.82 -22.00 9.34
C MET A 247 5.86 -22.61 10.28
N PRO A 248 6.84 -21.81 10.74
CA PRO A 248 7.94 -22.33 11.55
C PRO A 248 7.51 -22.69 12.98
N GLU A 249 6.40 -22.14 13.49
CA GLU A 249 5.83 -22.54 14.79
C GLU A 249 5.39 -24.01 14.86
N GLY A 250 5.16 -24.67 13.72
CA GLY A 250 4.76 -26.08 13.66
C GLY A 250 5.94 -27.07 13.64
N TRP A 251 7.19 -26.58 13.64
CA TRP A 251 8.37 -27.43 13.48
C TRP A 251 8.76 -28.11 14.79
N GLY A 252 8.66 -29.43 14.79
CA GLY A 252 8.93 -30.26 15.96
C GLY A 252 10.35 -30.84 15.97
N THR A 253 11.06 -30.65 17.08
CA THR A 253 12.40 -31.22 17.31
C THR A 253 12.44 -32.24 18.45
N GLY A 254 11.29 -32.67 18.95
CA GLY A 254 11.18 -33.56 20.12
C GLY A 254 11.62 -35.00 19.84
N ASP A 255 11.31 -35.52 18.66
CA ASP A 255 11.54 -36.91 18.29
C ASP A 255 12.15 -37.04 16.90
N LEU A 256 12.72 -38.21 16.59
CA LEU A 256 13.36 -38.48 15.29
C LEU A 256 12.37 -38.32 14.11
N GLU A 257 11.13 -38.72 14.30
CA GLU A 257 10.07 -38.60 13.30
C GLU A 257 9.68 -37.14 13.07
N ALA A 258 9.50 -36.37 14.16
CA ALA A 258 9.26 -34.93 14.10
C ALA A 258 10.43 -34.18 13.43
N MET A 259 11.68 -34.58 13.70
CA MET A 259 12.85 -34.01 13.02
C MET A 259 12.88 -34.30 11.51
N ARG A 260 12.46 -35.50 11.10
CA ARG A 260 12.34 -35.84 9.66
C ARG A 260 11.24 -35.02 8.98
N ALA A 261 10.08 -34.87 9.62
CA ALA A 261 9.00 -34.02 9.13
C ALA A 261 9.45 -32.56 9.03
N THR A 262 10.13 -32.05 10.06
CA THR A 262 10.71 -30.71 10.06
C THR A 262 11.74 -30.53 8.95
N LEU A 263 12.59 -31.52 8.66
CA LEU A 263 13.55 -31.45 7.55
C LEU A 263 12.83 -31.29 6.19
N GLN A 264 11.73 -32.01 5.98
CA GLN A 264 10.91 -31.89 4.77
C GLN A 264 10.27 -30.50 4.69
N GLN A 265 9.66 -30.03 5.78
CA GLN A 265 9.05 -28.70 5.86
C GLN A 265 10.06 -27.57 5.64
N VAL A 266 11.26 -27.65 6.22
CA VAL A 266 12.36 -26.69 6.01
C VAL A 266 12.83 -26.69 4.56
N THR A 267 12.91 -27.87 3.94
CA THR A 267 13.30 -27.97 2.51
C THR A 267 12.24 -27.37 1.60
N GLN A 268 10.95 -27.60 1.89
CA GLN A 268 9.85 -26.98 1.17
C GLN A 268 9.83 -25.46 1.37
N ALA A 269 9.98 -24.99 2.61
CA ALA A 269 10.09 -23.57 2.94
C ALA A 269 11.25 -22.90 2.18
N LEU A 270 12.41 -23.54 2.12
CA LEU A 270 13.56 -23.04 1.36
C LEU A 270 13.22 -22.88 -0.13
N ALA A 271 12.57 -23.88 -0.74
CA ALA A 271 12.16 -23.79 -2.14
C ALA A 271 11.17 -22.64 -2.39
N HIS A 272 10.23 -22.41 -1.48
CA HIS A 272 9.29 -21.28 -1.57
C HIS A 272 10.00 -19.93 -1.44
N VAL A 273 10.96 -19.80 -0.52
CA VAL A 273 11.77 -18.58 -0.34
C VAL A 273 12.63 -18.29 -1.58
N GLU A 274 13.26 -19.33 -2.16
CA GLU A 274 14.07 -19.18 -3.38
C GLU A 274 13.20 -18.81 -4.59
N ALA A 275 12.01 -19.40 -4.72
CA ALA A 275 11.04 -19.04 -5.75
C ALA A 275 10.58 -17.58 -5.60
N ALA A 276 10.25 -17.16 -4.37
CA ALA A 276 9.87 -15.79 -4.08
C ALA A 276 10.99 -14.79 -4.42
N LEU A 277 12.24 -15.09 -4.03
CA LEU A 277 13.41 -14.28 -4.38
C LEU A 277 13.56 -14.12 -5.90
N SER A 278 13.40 -15.21 -6.65
CA SER A 278 13.46 -15.16 -8.11
C SER A 278 12.37 -14.27 -8.71
N LYS A 279 11.15 -14.33 -8.14
CA LYS A 279 10.00 -13.54 -8.58
C LYS A 279 10.20 -12.05 -8.28
N VAL A 280 10.68 -11.69 -7.09
CA VAL A 280 10.98 -10.29 -6.74
C VAL A 280 12.05 -9.70 -7.68
N ARG A 281 13.11 -10.46 -7.97
CA ARG A 281 14.16 -10.04 -8.91
C ARG A 281 13.62 -9.84 -10.33
N GLN A 282 12.71 -10.71 -10.79
CA GLN A 282 12.07 -10.57 -12.10
C GLN A 282 11.16 -9.33 -12.16
N GLU A 283 10.36 -9.08 -11.12
CA GLU A 283 9.51 -7.89 -11.03
C GLU A 283 10.34 -6.60 -11.01
N LEU A 284 11.47 -6.59 -10.28
CA LEU A 284 12.39 -5.45 -10.26
C LEU A 284 13.03 -5.21 -11.63
N ALA A 285 13.47 -6.27 -12.31
CA ALA A 285 14.01 -6.16 -13.67
C ALA A 285 12.95 -5.65 -14.66
N ALA A 286 11.71 -6.14 -14.57
CA ALA A 286 10.60 -5.68 -15.40
C ALA A 286 10.24 -4.21 -15.12
N ALA A 287 10.28 -3.78 -13.85
CA ALA A 287 10.06 -2.39 -13.48
C ALA A 287 11.18 -1.48 -14.01
N ALA A 288 12.45 -1.88 -13.88
CA ALA A 288 13.58 -1.15 -14.43
C ALA A 288 13.49 -1.02 -15.97
N GLN A 289 13.05 -2.08 -16.66
CA GLN A 289 12.86 -2.06 -18.11
C GLN A 289 11.72 -1.12 -18.52
N ARG A 290 10.61 -1.09 -17.77
CA ARG A 290 9.52 -0.12 -17.99
C ARG A 290 9.99 1.31 -17.85
N VAL A 291 10.77 1.62 -16.81
CA VAL A 291 11.38 2.96 -16.63
C VAL A 291 12.32 3.29 -17.80
N GLN A 292 13.11 2.33 -18.28
CA GLN A 292 14.00 2.53 -19.43
C GLN A 292 13.26 2.75 -20.75
N SER A 293 12.09 2.15 -20.93
CA SER A 293 11.24 2.32 -22.12
C SER A 293 10.31 3.54 -22.07
N GLU A 294 9.95 4.01 -20.86
CA GLU A 294 9.13 5.21 -20.65
C GLU A 294 9.95 6.48 -20.42
N LEU A 295 11.28 6.36 -20.23
CA LEU A 295 12.20 7.47 -20.45
C LEU A 295 11.96 7.92 -21.89
N PRO A 296 11.40 9.14 -22.13
CA PRO A 296 11.32 9.63 -23.49
C PRO A 296 12.73 9.55 -24.07
N GLU A 297 12.86 9.13 -25.33
CA GLU A 297 14.02 9.57 -26.11
C GLU A 297 14.07 11.07 -25.89
N ILE A 298 14.94 11.55 -24.99
CA ILE A 298 15.34 12.93 -24.98
C ILE A 298 16.08 13.01 -26.28
N GLU A 299 15.32 13.39 -27.30
CA GLU A 299 15.77 13.60 -28.65
C GLU A 299 17.09 14.37 -28.51
N VAL A 300 18.17 13.72 -28.89
CA VAL A 300 19.55 14.24 -28.80
C VAL A 300 19.65 15.61 -29.51
N ALA A 301 18.64 15.96 -30.31
CA ALA A 301 18.35 17.28 -30.86
C ALA A 301 18.32 18.44 -29.85
N GLY A 302 17.96 18.22 -28.57
CA GLY A 302 17.87 19.28 -27.56
C GLY A 302 19.14 19.49 -26.72
N MET A 303 20.04 18.49 -26.65
CA MET A 303 21.25 18.58 -25.83
C MET A 303 22.30 19.51 -26.44
N GLY A 304 22.40 19.56 -27.77
CA GLY A 304 23.26 20.51 -28.48
C GLY A 304 22.86 21.95 -28.21
N GLN A 305 21.56 22.26 -28.31
CA GLN A 305 21.05 23.60 -28.02
C GLN A 305 21.20 24.00 -26.55
N MET A 306 21.04 23.07 -25.60
CA MET A 306 21.31 23.40 -24.19
C MET A 306 22.79 23.65 -23.93
N ALA A 307 23.70 22.84 -24.48
CA ALA A 307 25.14 23.05 -24.36
C ALA A 307 25.58 24.40 -24.97
N GLU A 308 24.98 24.79 -26.08
CA GLU A 308 25.25 26.05 -26.78
C GLU A 308 24.68 27.27 -26.03
N VAL A 309 23.49 27.14 -25.43
CA VAL A 309 22.93 28.15 -24.52
C VAL A 309 23.78 28.30 -23.25
N PHE A 310 24.26 27.20 -22.67
CA PHE A 310 25.18 27.25 -21.53
C PHE A 310 26.54 27.85 -21.89
N ALA A 311 27.09 27.54 -23.06
CA ALA A 311 28.36 28.10 -23.53
C ALA A 311 28.25 29.62 -23.80
N ASN A 312 27.11 30.08 -24.33
CA ASN A 312 26.83 31.49 -24.55
C ASN A 312 26.61 32.25 -23.23
N VAL A 313 25.89 31.67 -22.27
CA VAL A 313 25.68 32.27 -20.94
C VAL A 313 26.98 32.30 -20.12
N ALA A 314 27.87 31.32 -20.31
CA ALA A 314 29.19 31.30 -19.65
C ALA A 314 30.18 32.32 -20.22
N HIS A 315 29.92 32.89 -21.40
CA HIS A 315 30.73 33.96 -22.01
C HIS A 315 30.30 35.37 -21.58
N GLU A 316 29.18 35.53 -20.87
CA GLU A 316 28.77 36.83 -20.33
C GLU A 316 29.50 37.10 -18.99
N PRO A 317 30.32 38.17 -18.89
CA PRO A 317 31.01 38.50 -17.65
C PRO A 317 30.03 39.14 -16.66
N GLY A 318 29.49 38.32 -15.74
CA GLY A 318 28.62 38.80 -14.67
C GLY A 318 28.51 37.82 -13.50
N TYR A 319 28.52 38.34 -12.27
CA TYR A 319 28.43 37.58 -11.02
C TYR A 319 27.12 36.77 -10.86
N SER A 320 26.13 36.92 -11.75
CA SER A 320 24.91 36.10 -11.79
C SER A 320 25.17 34.66 -12.28
N ALA A 321 26.19 34.43 -13.10
CA ALA A 321 26.58 33.10 -13.58
C ALA A 321 27.21 32.22 -12.48
N LEU A 322 27.83 32.84 -11.47
CA LEU A 322 28.40 32.12 -10.32
C LEU A 322 27.31 31.59 -9.36
N VAL A 323 26.14 32.22 -9.32
CA VAL A 323 24.99 31.76 -8.51
C VAL A 323 24.22 30.63 -9.21
N SER A 324 24.19 30.60 -10.55
CA SER A 324 23.58 29.48 -11.29
C SER A 324 24.48 28.24 -11.33
N LEU A 325 25.81 28.40 -11.36
CA LEU A 325 26.77 27.29 -11.28
C LEU A 325 26.78 26.59 -9.91
N THR A 326 26.55 27.30 -8.81
CA THR A 326 26.48 26.70 -7.47
C THR A 326 25.19 25.90 -7.25
N SER A 327 24.07 26.32 -7.85
CA SER A 327 22.80 25.57 -7.80
C SER A 327 22.83 24.29 -8.66
N ALA A 328 23.58 24.30 -9.76
CA ALA A 328 23.80 23.10 -10.59
C ALA A 328 24.76 22.09 -9.92
N LEU A 329 25.75 22.56 -9.16
CA LEU A 329 26.74 21.69 -8.51
C LEU A 329 26.19 20.92 -7.29
N VAL A 330 25.15 21.45 -6.63
CA VAL A 330 24.48 20.76 -5.49
C VAL A 330 23.59 19.60 -5.95
N GLY A 331 23.20 19.55 -7.23
CA GLY A 331 22.37 18.49 -7.81
C GLY A 331 23.14 17.33 -8.48
N ILE A 332 24.46 17.44 -8.67
CA ILE A 332 25.27 16.40 -9.30
C ILE A 332 25.81 15.47 -8.19
N ASN A 333 24.97 14.51 -7.85
CA ASN A 333 25.29 13.46 -6.89
C ASN A 333 26.53 12.66 -7.33
N ARG A 334 27.31 12.20 -6.34
CA ARG A 334 28.60 11.52 -6.43
C ARG A 334 28.62 10.38 -7.45
N ASP A 335 27.50 9.73 -7.69
CA ASP A 335 27.36 8.64 -8.68
C ASP A 335 27.59 9.10 -10.13
N ARG A 336 27.20 10.33 -10.51
CA ARG A 336 27.44 10.82 -11.89
C ARG A 336 28.91 11.09 -12.17
N VAL A 337 29.68 11.49 -11.17
CA VAL A 337 31.14 11.69 -11.31
C VAL A 337 31.87 10.34 -11.41
N VAL A 338 31.40 9.32 -10.69
CA VAL A 338 31.94 7.95 -10.79
C VAL A 338 31.61 7.31 -12.14
N SER A 339 30.42 7.56 -12.71
CA SER A 339 30.08 7.11 -14.06
C SER A 339 30.93 7.77 -15.15
N LEU A 340 31.32 9.04 -14.99
CA LEU A 340 32.17 9.74 -15.95
C LEU A 340 33.65 9.30 -15.89
N LEU A 341 34.16 8.98 -14.68
CA LEU A 341 35.51 8.43 -14.52
C LEU A 341 35.66 6.96 -14.95
N ARG A 342 34.55 6.26 -15.18
CA ARG A 342 34.54 4.89 -15.73
C ARG A 342 34.40 4.85 -17.26
N LEU A 343 34.16 6.00 -17.89
CA LEU A 343 33.99 6.13 -19.35
C LEU A 343 35.18 6.82 -20.03
N SER A 344 36.31 6.97 -19.33
CA SER A 344 37.61 7.39 -19.90
C SER A 344 38.60 6.25 -19.87
#